data_AF-A0AAD1F6Z7-F1
#
_entry.id   AF-A0AAD1F6Z7-F1
#
_cell.length_a   1.000
_cell.length_b   1.000
_cell.length_c   1.000
_cell.angle_alpha   90.00
_cell.angle_beta   90.00
_cell.angle_gamma   90.00
#
_symmetry.space_group_name_H-M   'P 1'
#
loop_
_entity.id
_entity.type
_entity.pdbx_description
1 polymer ?
#
loop_
_entity_poly.entity_id
_entity_poly.type
_entity_poly.pdbx_seq_one_letter_code
_entity_poly.pdbx_strand_id
1 'polypeptide(L)'
;MVDAANLTSSADSAYFFLQKTHLLYKLYKPIESTDMIDYSIEYYEKQKGNVEQLADAYFHKGAIVYDQGQVKEAIVCMKKAEYTAEKLTSDNLKLKIYENLFIMNEEAGERQLALGYAKKVLRIATTAKDKVQLARAYNNIAVAYNKLDKADSANIYIKKSMEMLHYIPRQEQIYILNNIGAQLIATNPQKAKATLLKAISIAPMGAAYDNLATIYVGEGDTAKANELWDKALKTNDMQVRTDVMNSRFNHQCATADYKGAAKTARQLIRTKDSLYTSWRENDIRSNQMAFDNIKAKQEYERKIETGIFAIILLSLSFVVLFFFLRYRTYKAKNALAIDQRRIKVFEGQIAEFEKQGQEKEKEIESLYRKKEILLDKHRKTLSEGHRLYTHIMEGQTTVLWRKKEFENFIEYYRLINMSFVDSLDSEYDTLSPKYQFFLVMEHLGKTDKDIMHIMGLADGSIRSIRSRINKRRTAY
;
A
#
# COMPACT_ATOMS: atom_id res chain seq x y z
N MET A 1 -39.84 3.21 -5.83
CA MET A 1 -39.39 4.33 -4.97
C MET A 1 -39.28 3.78 -3.56
N VAL A 2 -38.17 4.04 -2.88
CA VAL A 2 -38.07 3.78 -1.43
C VAL A 2 -38.99 4.82 -0.76
N ASP A 3 -39.94 4.36 0.05
CA ASP A 3 -40.91 5.23 0.73
C ASP A 3 -40.25 5.90 1.95
N ALA A 4 -40.39 7.22 2.07
CA ALA A 4 -39.87 7.97 3.21
C ALA A 4 -40.56 7.58 4.54
N ALA A 5 -41.74 6.95 4.47
CA ALA A 5 -42.47 6.44 5.63
C ALA A 5 -41.76 5.28 6.36
N ASN A 6 -40.75 4.66 5.74
CA ASN A 6 -40.02 3.50 6.29
C ASN A 6 -38.57 3.82 6.75
N LEU A 7 -38.24 5.10 6.96
CA LEU A 7 -36.91 5.50 7.44
C LEU A 7 -36.78 5.26 8.96
N THR A 8 -36.37 4.05 9.34
CA THR A 8 -36.31 3.66 10.76
C THR A 8 -34.92 3.81 11.39
N SER A 9 -33.88 3.99 10.57
CA SER A 9 -32.51 4.13 11.03
C SER A 9 -31.72 5.20 10.27
N SER A 10 -30.59 5.63 10.83
CA SER A 10 -29.64 6.51 10.14
C SER A 10 -29.09 5.87 8.86
N ALA A 11 -28.98 4.54 8.83
CA ALA A 11 -28.57 3.77 7.66
C ALA A 11 -29.60 3.86 6.52
N ASP A 12 -30.88 3.68 6.84
CA ASP A 12 -31.98 3.80 5.87
C ASP A 12 -32.05 5.21 5.29
N SER A 13 -31.88 6.22 6.15
CA SER A 13 -31.87 7.62 5.75
C SER A 13 -30.70 7.94 4.81
N ALA A 14 -29.48 7.50 5.16
CA ALA A 14 -28.30 7.70 4.33
C ALA A 14 -28.43 7.02 2.96
N TYR A 15 -28.97 5.80 2.93
CA TYR A 15 -29.20 5.09 1.68
C TYR A 15 -30.30 5.75 0.84
N PHE A 16 -31.41 6.13 1.47
CA PHE A 16 -32.51 6.82 0.80
C PHE A 16 -32.07 8.13 0.16
N PHE A 17 -31.33 8.97 0.90
CA PHE A 17 -30.84 10.25 0.39
C PHE A 17 -29.85 10.08 -0.77
N LEU A 18 -28.97 9.07 -0.71
CA LEU A 18 -28.10 8.73 -1.83
C LEU A 18 -28.90 8.31 -3.07
N GLN A 19 -29.86 7.40 -2.93
CA GLN A 19 -30.69 6.95 -4.06
C GLN A 19 -31.57 8.06 -4.63
N LYS A 20 -32.12 8.92 -3.78
CA LYS A 20 -32.89 10.09 -4.21
C LYS A 20 -32.02 11.06 -5.00
N THR A 21 -30.81 11.32 -4.53
CA THR A 21 -29.83 12.17 -5.23
C THR A 21 -29.49 11.60 -6.60
N HIS A 22 -29.19 10.31 -6.69
CA HIS A 22 -28.93 9.62 -7.95
C HIS A 22 -30.11 9.74 -8.93
N LEU A 23 -31.34 9.55 -8.46
CA LEU A 23 -32.53 9.66 -9.30
C LEU A 23 -32.72 11.09 -9.83
N LEU A 24 -32.59 12.10 -8.96
CA LEU A 24 -32.72 13.51 -9.36
C LEU A 24 -31.65 13.89 -10.39
N TYR A 25 -30.40 13.50 -10.13
CA TYR A 25 -29.28 13.75 -11.03
C TYR A 25 -29.50 13.09 -12.40
N LYS A 26 -29.89 11.81 -12.43
CA LYS A 26 -30.15 11.07 -13.68
C LYS A 26 -31.33 11.64 -14.48
N LEU A 27 -32.33 12.21 -13.80
CA LEU A 27 -33.50 12.82 -14.43
C LEU A 27 -33.28 14.29 -14.78
N TYR A 28 -32.07 14.83 -14.61
CA TYR A 28 -31.74 16.24 -14.80
C TYR A 28 -32.72 17.17 -14.08
N LYS A 29 -33.15 16.76 -12.88
CA LYS A 29 -34.00 17.59 -12.02
C LYS A 29 -33.12 18.56 -11.23
N PRO A 30 -33.56 19.80 -10.99
CA PRO A 30 -32.81 20.74 -10.17
C PRO A 30 -32.50 20.16 -8.79
N ILE A 31 -31.24 20.30 -8.36
CA ILE A 31 -30.78 19.96 -7.01
C ILE A 31 -30.23 21.25 -6.41
N GLU A 32 -31.02 21.86 -5.53
CA GLU A 32 -30.71 23.18 -4.95
C GLU A 32 -29.84 23.10 -3.69
N SER A 33 -29.82 21.93 -3.02
CA SER A 33 -29.04 21.71 -1.79
C SER A 33 -28.32 20.37 -1.83
N THR A 34 -27.12 20.33 -1.23
CA THR A 34 -26.33 19.11 -1.01
C THR A 34 -26.62 18.43 0.33
N ASP A 35 -27.51 18.96 1.18
CA ASP A 35 -27.74 18.44 2.54
C ASP A 35 -28.04 16.94 2.56
N MET A 36 -28.83 16.46 1.59
CA MET A 36 -29.16 15.05 1.46
C MET A 36 -27.91 14.20 1.21
N ILE A 37 -27.07 14.61 0.26
CA ILE A 37 -25.87 13.85 -0.08
C ILE A 37 -24.78 14.02 1.00
N ASP A 38 -24.73 15.17 1.67
CA ASP A 38 -23.84 15.44 2.80
C ASP A 38 -24.17 14.54 3.99
N TYR A 39 -25.45 14.35 4.30
CA TYR A 39 -25.87 13.39 5.32
C TYR A 39 -25.41 11.96 4.97
N SER A 40 -25.56 11.54 3.71
CA SER A 40 -25.08 10.23 3.26
C SER A 40 -23.57 10.10 3.42
N ILE A 41 -22.80 11.12 3.02
CA ILE A 41 -21.34 11.15 3.16
C ILE A 41 -20.95 11.01 4.63
N GLU A 42 -21.49 11.86 5.52
CA GLU A 42 -21.14 11.84 6.95
C GLU A 42 -21.42 10.47 7.58
N TYR A 43 -22.56 9.86 7.23
CA TYR A 43 -22.90 8.52 7.69
C TYR A 43 -21.88 7.48 7.20
N TYR A 44 -21.56 7.47 5.90
CA TYR A 44 -20.68 6.46 5.32
C TYR A 44 -19.20 6.64 5.71
N GLU A 45 -18.73 7.86 5.99
CA GLU A 45 -17.38 8.10 6.51
C GLU A 45 -17.14 7.43 7.87
N LYS A 46 -18.17 7.35 8.71
CA LYS A 46 -18.10 6.71 10.04
C LYS A 46 -18.10 5.17 9.95
N GLN A 47 -18.49 4.59 8.83
CA GLN A 47 -18.68 3.15 8.66
C GLN A 47 -17.56 2.52 7.82
N LYS A 48 -16.80 1.57 8.39
CA LYS A 48 -15.63 0.96 7.72
C LYS A 48 -15.97 0.07 6.50
N GLY A 49 -17.24 -0.26 6.26
CA GLY A 49 -17.66 -1.23 5.22
C GLY A 49 -18.31 -0.65 3.96
N ASN A 50 -18.75 0.62 3.98
CA ASN A 50 -19.60 1.21 2.93
C ASN A 50 -18.78 2.01 1.89
N VAL A 51 -17.68 1.42 1.43
CA VAL A 51 -16.69 2.12 0.58
C VAL A 51 -17.30 2.49 -0.77
N GLU A 52 -18.13 1.63 -1.35
CA GLU A 52 -18.77 1.90 -2.65
C GLU A 52 -19.78 3.05 -2.55
N GLN A 53 -20.65 3.03 -1.52
CA GLN A 53 -21.62 4.09 -1.28
C GLN A 53 -20.95 5.42 -0.94
N LEU A 54 -19.85 5.40 -0.19
CA LEU A 54 -19.08 6.61 0.11
C LEU A 54 -18.46 7.20 -1.16
N ALA A 55 -17.83 6.37 -2.00
CA ALA A 55 -17.26 6.83 -3.26
C ALA A 55 -18.35 7.37 -4.20
N ASP A 56 -19.50 6.71 -4.27
CA ASP A 56 -20.63 7.12 -5.10
C ASP A 56 -21.26 8.42 -4.61
N ALA A 57 -21.37 8.60 -3.29
CA ALA A 57 -21.85 9.84 -2.69
C ALA A 57 -20.91 11.02 -2.97
N TYR A 58 -19.59 10.79 -2.84
CA TYR A 58 -18.60 11.79 -3.21
C TYR A 58 -18.64 12.16 -4.69
N PHE A 59 -18.81 11.17 -5.57
CA PHE A 59 -18.94 11.38 -7.01
C PHE A 59 -20.15 12.28 -7.34
N HIS A 60 -21.34 11.93 -6.82
CA HIS A 60 -22.55 12.70 -7.09
C HIS A 60 -22.49 14.10 -6.49
N LYS A 61 -21.97 14.27 -5.26
CA LYS A 61 -21.74 15.60 -4.70
C LYS A 61 -20.82 16.42 -5.61
N GLY A 62 -19.70 15.83 -6.04
CA GLY A 62 -18.74 16.49 -6.92
C GLY A 62 -19.36 16.95 -8.24
N ALA A 63 -20.20 16.12 -8.87
CA ALA A 63 -20.91 16.48 -10.09
C ALA A 63 -21.94 17.61 -9.85
N ILE A 64 -22.75 17.51 -8.80
CA ILE A 64 -23.80 18.50 -8.50
C ILE A 64 -23.20 19.88 -8.22
N VAL A 65 -22.17 19.96 -7.38
CA VAL A 65 -21.55 21.26 -7.05
C VAL A 65 -20.75 21.81 -8.23
N TYR A 66 -20.28 20.95 -9.16
CA TYR A 66 -19.70 21.41 -10.43
C TYR A 66 -20.74 22.11 -11.30
N ASP A 67 -21.93 21.52 -11.46
CA ASP A 67 -23.05 22.10 -12.21
C ASP A 67 -23.53 23.42 -11.59
N GLN A 68 -23.35 23.59 -10.27
CA GLN A 68 -23.62 24.83 -9.54
C GLN A 68 -22.49 25.88 -9.66
N GLY A 69 -21.40 25.57 -10.38
CA GLY A 69 -20.25 26.46 -10.58
C GLY A 69 -19.22 26.46 -9.44
N GLN A 70 -19.38 25.61 -8.43
CA GLN A 70 -18.45 25.50 -7.29
C GLN A 70 -17.29 24.55 -7.61
N VAL A 71 -16.49 24.93 -8.61
CA VAL A 71 -15.46 24.08 -9.22
C VAL A 71 -14.40 23.57 -8.23
N LYS A 72 -13.98 24.39 -7.25
CA LYS A 72 -13.01 23.98 -6.22
C LYS A 72 -13.52 22.85 -5.35
N GLU A 73 -14.75 22.95 -4.88
CA GLU A 73 -15.35 21.91 -4.05
C GLU A 73 -15.60 20.65 -4.89
N ALA A 74 -16.10 20.84 -6.12
CA ALA A 74 -16.35 19.76 -7.06
C ALA A 74 -15.12 18.88 -7.27
N ILE A 75 -13.98 19.49 -7.57
CA ILE A 75 -12.76 18.75 -7.84
C ILE A 75 -12.25 18.01 -6.59
N VAL A 76 -12.36 18.61 -5.41
CA VAL A 76 -11.98 17.95 -4.15
C VAL A 76 -12.89 16.76 -3.87
N CYS A 77 -14.20 16.91 -4.05
CA CYS A 77 -15.16 15.80 -3.93
C CYS A 77 -14.88 14.69 -4.94
N MET A 78 -14.58 15.04 -6.20
CA MET A 78 -14.25 14.07 -7.24
C MET A 78 -12.94 13.32 -6.94
N LYS A 79 -11.95 13.99 -6.35
CA LYS A 79 -10.70 13.36 -5.88
C LYS A 79 -10.90 12.48 -4.65
N LYS A 80 -11.80 12.86 -3.73
CA LYS A 80 -12.25 11.97 -2.63
C LYS A 80 -12.95 10.73 -3.18
N ALA A 81 -13.78 10.87 -4.21
CA ALA A 81 -14.43 9.76 -4.90
C ALA A 81 -13.37 8.84 -5.54
N GLU A 82 -12.41 9.41 -6.29
CA GLU A 82 -11.30 8.67 -6.90
C GLU A 82 -10.53 7.86 -5.85
N TYR A 83 -10.05 8.51 -4.79
CA TYR A 83 -9.29 7.87 -3.72
C TYR A 83 -10.07 6.75 -3.01
N THR A 84 -11.36 6.96 -2.77
CA THR A 84 -12.21 5.96 -2.13
C THR A 84 -12.45 4.78 -3.07
N ALA A 85 -12.65 5.05 -4.36
CA ALA A 85 -12.90 4.05 -5.38
C ALA A 85 -11.68 3.17 -5.70
N GLU A 86 -10.44 3.61 -5.40
CA GLU A 86 -9.24 2.77 -5.58
C GLU A 86 -9.29 1.45 -4.81
N LYS A 87 -10.03 1.42 -3.69
CA LYS A 87 -10.22 0.23 -2.85
C LYS A 87 -11.28 -0.72 -3.38
N LEU A 88 -12.03 -0.32 -4.42
CA LEU A 88 -13.11 -1.11 -4.99
C LEU A 88 -12.57 -2.09 -6.04
N THR A 89 -13.14 -3.29 -6.03
CA THR A 89 -12.90 -4.29 -7.09
C THR A 89 -13.65 -3.94 -8.38
N SER A 90 -14.83 -3.31 -8.26
CA SER A 90 -15.65 -2.89 -9.40
C SER A 90 -15.08 -1.63 -10.05
N ASP A 91 -14.94 -1.66 -11.38
CA ASP A 91 -14.40 -0.55 -12.17
C ASP A 91 -15.48 0.40 -12.71
N ASN A 92 -16.78 0.06 -12.59
CA ASN A 92 -17.88 0.86 -13.14
C ASN A 92 -17.91 2.28 -12.55
N LEU A 93 -17.72 2.41 -11.24
CA LEU A 93 -17.69 3.72 -10.59
C LEU A 93 -16.40 4.48 -10.95
N LYS A 94 -15.25 3.79 -11.06
CA LYS A 94 -13.98 4.40 -11.48
C LYS A 94 -14.08 4.99 -12.89
N LEU A 95 -14.78 4.33 -13.82
CA LEU A 95 -15.03 4.86 -15.16
C LEU A 95 -15.76 6.21 -15.09
N LYS A 96 -16.88 6.29 -14.35
CA LYS A 96 -17.65 7.52 -14.19
C LYS A 96 -16.80 8.65 -13.59
N ILE A 97 -16.04 8.35 -12.54
CA ILE A 97 -15.15 9.31 -11.88
C ILE A 97 -14.07 9.81 -12.85
N TYR A 98 -13.39 8.91 -13.57
CA TYR A 98 -12.35 9.30 -14.52
C TYR A 98 -12.88 10.06 -15.73
N GLU A 99 -14.09 9.75 -16.22
CA GLU A 99 -14.74 10.52 -17.27
C GLU A 99 -15.08 11.95 -16.82
N ASN A 100 -15.57 12.12 -15.59
CA ASN A 100 -15.85 13.45 -15.06
C ASN A 100 -14.56 14.23 -14.75
N LEU A 101 -13.53 13.58 -14.21
CA LEU A 101 -12.21 14.20 -14.05
C LEU A 101 -11.59 14.59 -15.39
N PHE A 102 -11.82 13.82 -16.46
CA PHE A 102 -11.45 14.23 -17.80
C PHE A 102 -12.16 15.53 -18.21
N ILE A 103 -13.49 15.59 -18.09
CA ILE A 103 -14.30 16.77 -18.47
C ILE A 103 -13.85 18.00 -17.68
N MET A 104 -13.79 17.90 -16.35
CA MET A 104 -13.39 19.01 -15.47
C MET A 104 -11.99 19.54 -15.80
N ASN A 105 -11.04 18.65 -16.07
CA ASN A 105 -9.68 19.07 -16.45
C ASN A 105 -9.63 19.63 -17.89
N GLU A 106 -10.46 19.14 -18.81
CA GLU A 106 -10.51 19.67 -20.18
C GLU A 106 -11.08 21.09 -20.20
N GLU A 107 -12.20 21.32 -19.51
CA GLU A 107 -12.85 22.63 -19.38
C GLU A 107 -11.98 23.65 -18.63
N ALA A 108 -11.13 23.19 -17.70
CA ALA A 108 -10.15 24.03 -17.00
C ALA A 108 -8.85 24.25 -17.79
N GLY A 109 -8.72 23.69 -19.00
CA GLY A 109 -7.51 23.81 -19.82
C GLY A 109 -6.32 22.96 -19.34
N GLU A 110 -6.51 22.07 -18.37
CA GLU A 110 -5.52 21.15 -17.82
C GLU A 110 -5.31 19.90 -18.70
N ARG A 111 -4.83 20.15 -19.91
CA ARG A 111 -4.78 19.18 -21.02
C ARG A 111 -4.02 17.90 -20.71
N GLN A 112 -2.93 17.98 -19.94
CA GLN A 112 -2.14 16.79 -19.57
C GLN A 112 -2.85 15.92 -18.54
N LEU A 113 -3.54 16.54 -17.56
CA LEU A 113 -4.34 15.82 -16.58
C LEU A 113 -5.55 15.16 -17.25
N ALA A 114 -6.25 15.89 -18.13
CA ALA A 114 -7.32 15.34 -18.96
C ALA A 114 -6.84 14.11 -19.75
N LEU A 115 -5.71 14.21 -20.46
CA LEU A 115 -5.12 13.06 -21.18
C LEU A 115 -4.84 11.87 -20.24
N GLY A 116 -4.33 12.14 -19.03
CA GLY A 116 -4.09 11.12 -18.00
C GLY A 116 -5.36 10.38 -17.62
N TYR A 117 -6.45 11.10 -17.35
CA TYR A 117 -7.75 10.51 -17.01
C TYR A 117 -8.36 9.74 -18.18
N ALA A 118 -8.29 10.27 -19.42
CA ALA A 118 -8.76 9.55 -20.60
C ALA A 118 -8.00 8.22 -20.81
N LYS A 119 -6.69 8.18 -20.50
CA LYS A 119 -5.90 6.94 -20.52
C LYS A 119 -6.28 5.96 -19.40
N LYS A 120 -6.67 6.45 -18.21
CA LYS A 120 -7.20 5.59 -17.14
C LYS A 120 -8.50 4.91 -17.57
N VAL A 121 -9.41 5.64 -18.23
CA VAL A 121 -10.63 5.07 -18.84
C VAL A 121 -10.27 4.02 -19.89
N LEU A 122 -9.34 4.33 -20.80
CA LEU A 122 -8.89 3.39 -21.84
C LEU A 122 -8.39 2.07 -21.24
N ARG A 123 -7.58 2.14 -20.18
CA ARG A 123 -7.04 0.95 -19.50
C ARG A 123 -8.14 0.05 -18.95
N ILE A 124 -9.12 0.61 -18.24
CA ILE A 124 -10.25 -0.15 -17.72
C ILE A 124 -11.06 -0.77 -18.87
N ALA A 125 -11.43 0.05 -19.86
CA ALA A 125 -12.23 -0.39 -21.00
C ALA A 125 -11.54 -1.51 -21.79
N THR A 126 -10.21 -1.47 -21.91
CA THR A 126 -9.39 -2.51 -22.55
C THR A 126 -9.47 -3.83 -21.78
N THR A 127 -9.27 -3.80 -20.45
CA THR A 127 -9.36 -4.99 -19.59
C THR A 127 -10.75 -5.60 -19.63
N ALA A 128 -11.80 -4.78 -19.55
CA ALA A 128 -13.19 -5.20 -19.62
C ALA A 128 -13.66 -5.63 -21.02
N LYS A 129 -12.86 -5.35 -22.07
CA LYS A 129 -13.22 -5.50 -23.49
C LYS A 129 -14.52 -4.77 -23.87
N ASP A 130 -14.83 -3.68 -23.16
CA ASP A 130 -16.04 -2.88 -23.36
C ASP A 130 -15.88 -1.98 -24.59
N LYS A 131 -16.61 -2.29 -25.65
CA LYS A 131 -16.53 -1.56 -26.92
C LYS A 131 -17.09 -0.14 -26.84
N VAL A 132 -18.09 0.11 -26.01
CA VAL A 132 -18.64 1.46 -25.85
C VAL A 132 -17.64 2.35 -25.13
N GLN A 133 -17.08 1.87 -24.02
CA GLN A 133 -16.10 2.62 -23.25
C GLN A 133 -14.77 2.79 -23.99
N LEU A 134 -14.35 1.82 -24.80
CA LEU A 134 -13.18 1.96 -25.68
C LEU A 134 -13.37 3.11 -26.68
N ALA A 135 -14.53 3.17 -27.34
CA ALA A 135 -14.82 4.21 -28.31
C ALA A 135 -14.82 5.61 -27.68
N ARG A 136 -15.41 5.74 -26.48
CA ARG A 136 -15.40 6.97 -25.68
C ARG A 136 -13.99 7.38 -25.26
N ALA A 137 -13.19 6.42 -24.75
CA ALA A 137 -11.82 6.70 -24.33
C ALA A 137 -10.94 7.16 -25.50
N TYR A 138 -11.06 6.52 -26.67
CA TYR A 138 -10.36 6.95 -27.88
C TYR A 138 -10.76 8.35 -28.33
N ASN A 139 -12.06 8.69 -28.28
CA ASN A 139 -12.51 10.05 -28.57
C ASN A 139 -11.91 11.07 -27.61
N ASN A 140 -11.95 10.81 -26.30
CA ASN A 140 -11.44 11.73 -25.29
C ASN A 140 -9.92 11.92 -25.40
N ILE A 141 -9.18 10.86 -25.72
CA ILE A 141 -7.74 10.95 -26.02
C ILE A 141 -7.48 11.79 -27.27
N ALA A 142 -8.30 11.65 -28.32
CA ALA A 142 -8.17 12.47 -29.52
C ALA A 142 -8.40 13.96 -29.23
N VAL A 143 -9.43 14.28 -28.45
CA VAL A 143 -9.70 15.66 -27.99
C VAL A 143 -8.50 16.20 -27.20
N ALA A 144 -7.98 15.44 -26.23
CA ALA A 144 -6.84 15.88 -25.43
C ALA A 144 -5.58 16.11 -26.28
N TYR A 145 -5.30 15.25 -27.27
CA TYR A 145 -4.18 15.47 -28.19
C TYR A 145 -4.37 16.68 -29.09
N ASN A 146 -5.59 16.95 -29.57
CA ASN A 146 -5.88 18.16 -30.34
C ASN A 146 -5.62 19.42 -29.51
N LYS A 147 -6.07 19.46 -28.25
CA LYS A 147 -5.79 20.60 -27.36
C LYS A 147 -4.30 20.73 -27.00
N LEU A 148 -3.51 19.67 -27.16
CA LEU A 148 -2.05 19.66 -27.02
C LEU A 148 -1.30 19.96 -28.34
N ASP A 149 -2.01 20.38 -29.39
CA ASP A 149 -1.46 20.66 -30.72
C ASP A 149 -0.76 19.44 -31.38
N LYS A 150 -1.20 18.22 -31.01
CA LYS A 150 -0.69 16.95 -31.54
C LYS A 150 -1.68 16.31 -32.51
N ALA A 151 -1.91 16.97 -33.65
CA ALA A 151 -2.89 16.57 -34.65
C ALA A 151 -2.70 15.11 -35.15
N ASP A 152 -1.46 14.68 -35.40
CA ASP A 152 -1.17 13.31 -35.87
C ASP A 152 -1.62 12.26 -34.86
N SER A 153 -1.34 12.49 -33.58
CA SER A 153 -1.78 11.60 -32.51
C SER A 153 -3.31 11.61 -32.40
N ALA A 154 -3.93 12.80 -32.41
CA ALA A 154 -5.38 12.91 -32.35
C ALA A 154 -6.06 12.13 -33.49
N ASN A 155 -5.54 12.26 -34.72
CA ASN A 155 -6.01 11.61 -35.93
C ASN A 155 -6.02 10.07 -35.83
N ILE A 156 -5.03 9.48 -35.15
CA ILE A 156 -4.99 8.03 -34.92
C ILE A 156 -6.15 7.60 -34.01
N TYR A 157 -6.37 8.31 -32.91
CA TYR A 157 -7.36 7.91 -31.89
C TYR A 157 -8.79 8.15 -32.34
N ILE A 158 -9.07 9.25 -33.04
CA ILE A 158 -10.41 9.51 -33.56
C ILE A 158 -10.81 8.49 -34.65
N LYS A 159 -9.86 7.99 -35.47
CA LYS A 159 -10.12 6.88 -36.42
C LYS A 159 -10.55 5.61 -35.68
N LYS A 160 -9.83 5.25 -34.61
CA LYS A 160 -10.21 4.12 -33.76
C LYS A 160 -11.59 4.30 -33.11
N SER A 161 -11.93 5.51 -32.66
CA SER A 161 -13.26 5.81 -32.13
C SER A 161 -14.35 5.67 -33.21
N MET A 162 -14.08 6.18 -34.41
CA MET A 162 -15.00 6.12 -35.56
C MET A 162 -15.33 4.67 -35.97
N GLU A 163 -14.34 3.77 -35.98
CA GLU A 163 -14.53 2.33 -36.26
C GLU A 163 -15.45 1.62 -35.26
N MET A 164 -15.66 2.24 -34.09
CA MET A 164 -16.44 1.67 -32.99
C MET A 164 -17.79 2.38 -32.79
N LEU A 165 -18.12 3.36 -33.64
CA LEU A 165 -19.30 4.21 -33.50
C LEU A 165 -20.62 3.41 -33.48
N HIS A 166 -20.69 2.30 -34.22
CA HIS A 166 -21.90 1.45 -34.30
C HIS A 166 -22.21 0.69 -33.00
N TYR A 167 -21.24 0.57 -32.09
CA TYR A 167 -21.49 -0.03 -30.77
C TYR A 167 -22.15 0.95 -29.79
N ILE A 168 -22.10 2.25 -30.08
CA ILE A 168 -22.57 3.29 -29.17
C ILE A 168 -24.06 3.56 -29.42
N PRO A 169 -24.90 3.62 -28.38
CA PRO A 169 -26.29 4.02 -28.52
C PRO A 169 -26.42 5.37 -29.24
N ARG A 170 -27.39 5.50 -30.16
CA ARG A 170 -27.52 6.69 -31.01
C ARG A 170 -27.54 8.00 -30.22
N GLN A 171 -28.23 8.03 -29.08
CA GLN A 171 -28.35 9.22 -28.22
C GLN A 171 -27.00 9.66 -27.61
N GLU A 172 -26.03 8.75 -27.54
CA GLU A 172 -24.72 8.96 -26.94
C GLU A 172 -23.63 9.27 -27.98
N GLN A 173 -23.96 9.19 -29.28
CA GLN A 173 -22.99 9.39 -30.37
C GLN A 173 -22.61 10.86 -30.61
N ILE A 174 -23.28 11.83 -29.99
CA ILE A 174 -23.24 13.26 -30.33
C ILE A 174 -21.81 13.81 -30.37
N TYR A 175 -21.06 13.64 -29.27
CA TYR A 175 -19.71 14.17 -29.12
C TYR A 175 -18.72 13.54 -30.11
N ILE A 176 -18.87 12.24 -30.36
CA ILE A 176 -17.99 11.50 -31.28
C ILE A 176 -18.30 11.90 -32.72
N LEU A 177 -19.59 12.03 -33.08
CA LEU A 177 -20.00 12.53 -34.40
C LEU A 177 -19.50 13.95 -34.65
N ASN A 178 -19.55 14.83 -33.65
CA ASN A 178 -18.98 16.18 -33.76
C ASN A 178 -17.47 16.13 -34.08
N ASN A 179 -16.72 15.32 -33.34
CA ASN A 179 -15.26 15.25 -33.50
C ASN A 179 -14.84 14.56 -34.80
N ILE A 180 -15.58 13.54 -35.25
CA ILE A 180 -15.43 12.95 -36.58
C ILE A 180 -15.73 14.00 -37.66
N GLY A 181 -16.84 14.74 -37.49
CA GLY A 181 -17.22 15.83 -38.39
C GLY A 181 -16.11 16.86 -38.53
N ALA A 182 -15.60 17.37 -37.42
CA ALA A 182 -14.49 18.33 -37.38
C ALA A 182 -13.24 17.82 -38.11
N GLN A 183 -12.85 16.56 -37.88
CA GLN A 183 -11.71 15.95 -38.57
C GLN A 183 -11.91 15.84 -40.08
N LEU A 184 -13.14 15.56 -40.51
CA LEU A 184 -13.47 15.38 -41.92
C LEU A 184 -13.54 16.70 -42.70
N ILE A 185 -13.63 17.87 -42.05
CA ILE A 185 -13.79 19.17 -42.74
C ILE A 185 -12.72 19.36 -43.80
N ALA A 186 -11.44 19.11 -43.49
CA ALA A 186 -10.33 19.34 -44.41
C ALA A 186 -10.20 18.28 -45.52
N THR A 187 -10.78 17.09 -45.35
CA THR A 187 -10.54 15.94 -46.26
C THR A 187 -11.77 15.52 -47.04
N ASN A 188 -12.96 15.67 -46.47
CA ASN A 188 -14.23 15.37 -47.09
C ASN A 188 -15.36 16.26 -46.51
N PRO A 189 -15.45 17.53 -46.95
CA PRO A 189 -16.41 18.50 -46.42
C PRO A 189 -17.87 18.05 -46.51
N GLN A 190 -18.24 17.31 -47.56
CA GLN A 190 -19.61 16.82 -47.75
C GLN A 190 -19.97 15.75 -46.70
N LYS A 191 -19.07 14.79 -46.45
CA LYS A 191 -19.24 13.80 -45.37
C LYS A 191 -19.19 14.45 -44.00
N ALA A 192 -18.34 15.45 -43.80
CA ALA A 192 -18.28 16.24 -42.57
C ALA A 192 -19.64 16.89 -42.29
N LYS A 193 -20.21 17.59 -43.28
CA LYS A 193 -21.52 18.25 -43.20
C LYS A 193 -22.62 17.28 -42.79
N ALA A 194 -22.73 16.14 -43.46
CA ALA A 194 -23.71 15.10 -43.13
C ALA A 194 -23.53 14.56 -41.70
N THR A 195 -22.28 14.37 -41.26
CA THR A 195 -21.96 13.86 -39.92
C THR A 195 -22.31 14.87 -38.83
N LEU A 196 -22.01 16.15 -39.04
CA LEU A 196 -22.34 17.25 -38.12
C LEU A 196 -23.85 17.47 -38.01
N LEU A 197 -24.57 17.42 -39.14
CA LEU A 197 -26.03 17.47 -39.15
C LEU A 197 -26.64 16.30 -38.37
N LYS A 198 -26.05 15.10 -38.49
CA LYS A 198 -26.45 13.95 -37.68
C LYS A 198 -26.24 14.21 -36.18
N ALA A 199 -25.10 14.80 -35.78
CA ALA A 199 -24.86 15.18 -34.38
C ALA A 199 -25.92 16.16 -33.87
N ILE A 200 -26.16 17.25 -34.61
CA ILE A 200 -27.15 18.29 -34.27
C ILE A 200 -28.57 17.74 -34.21
N SER A 201 -28.91 16.74 -35.03
CA SER A 201 -30.23 16.08 -35.00
C SER A 201 -30.50 15.31 -33.71
N ILE A 202 -29.45 14.93 -32.98
CA ILE A 202 -29.60 14.24 -31.69
C ILE A 202 -29.78 15.29 -30.58
N ALA A 203 -28.91 16.30 -30.53
CA ALA A 203 -29.09 17.46 -29.67
C ALA A 203 -28.34 18.68 -30.23
N PRO A 204 -28.82 19.92 -29.97
CA PRO A 204 -28.07 21.14 -30.28
C PRO A 204 -26.70 21.15 -29.60
N MET A 205 -25.65 21.49 -30.33
CA MET A 205 -24.28 21.53 -29.82
C MET A 205 -23.51 22.70 -30.44
N GLY A 206 -22.99 23.60 -29.61
CA GLY A 206 -22.30 24.82 -30.07
C GLY A 206 -21.12 24.54 -30.99
N ALA A 207 -20.25 23.58 -30.62
CA ALA A 207 -19.10 23.21 -31.44
C ALA A 207 -19.52 22.60 -32.80
N ALA A 208 -20.63 21.84 -32.85
CA ALA A 208 -21.12 21.29 -34.12
C ALA A 208 -21.65 22.39 -35.06
N TYR A 209 -22.30 23.42 -34.50
CA TYR A 209 -22.69 24.60 -35.27
C TYR A 209 -21.48 25.38 -35.79
N ASP A 210 -20.41 25.54 -35.01
CA ASP A 210 -19.17 26.21 -35.47
C ASP A 210 -18.48 25.44 -36.61
N ASN A 211 -18.36 24.13 -36.45
CA ASN A 211 -17.80 23.24 -37.46
C ASN A 211 -18.63 23.30 -38.76
N LEU A 212 -19.96 23.35 -38.64
CA LEU A 212 -20.84 23.48 -39.81
C LEU A 212 -20.73 24.87 -40.46
N ALA A 213 -20.60 25.93 -39.66
CA ALA A 213 -20.37 27.28 -40.17
C ALA A 213 -19.07 27.37 -40.98
N THR A 214 -18.01 26.71 -40.51
CA THR A 214 -16.73 26.59 -41.24
C THR A 214 -16.91 25.95 -42.63
N ILE A 215 -17.77 24.93 -42.75
CA ILE A 215 -18.09 24.31 -44.04
C ILE A 215 -18.83 25.31 -44.95
N TYR A 216 -19.85 26.02 -44.43
CA TYR A 216 -20.60 26.99 -45.21
C TYR A 216 -19.75 28.19 -45.66
N VAL A 217 -18.76 28.61 -44.86
CA VAL A 217 -17.74 29.58 -45.30
C VAL A 217 -17.00 29.07 -46.52
N GLY A 218 -16.56 27.81 -46.51
CA GLY A 218 -15.89 27.17 -47.66
C GLY A 218 -16.79 27.04 -48.89
N GLU A 219 -18.10 26.94 -48.69
CA GLU A 219 -19.12 26.93 -49.77
C GLU A 219 -19.48 28.34 -50.27
N GLY A 220 -18.98 29.41 -49.63
CA GLY A 220 -19.28 30.80 -49.94
C GLY A 220 -20.58 31.35 -49.33
N ASP A 221 -21.32 30.55 -48.55
CA ASP A 221 -22.56 30.97 -47.89
C ASP A 221 -22.27 31.60 -46.51
N THR A 222 -21.82 32.85 -46.57
CA THR A 222 -21.49 33.65 -45.38
C THR A 222 -22.72 33.95 -44.52
N ALA A 223 -23.91 34.06 -45.13
CA ALA A 223 -25.15 34.32 -44.40
C ALA A 223 -25.49 33.13 -43.50
N LYS A 224 -25.40 31.90 -44.04
CA LYS A 224 -25.66 30.69 -43.27
C LYS A 224 -24.61 30.45 -42.19
N ALA A 225 -23.33 30.72 -42.48
CA ALA A 225 -22.27 30.65 -41.48
C ALA A 225 -22.55 31.58 -40.28
N ASN A 226 -22.98 32.82 -40.52
CA ASN A 226 -23.34 33.75 -39.46
C ASN A 226 -24.54 33.29 -38.61
N GLU A 227 -25.59 32.75 -39.24
CA GLU A 227 -26.74 32.16 -38.52
C GLU A 227 -26.30 31.03 -37.58
N LEU A 228 -25.38 30.18 -38.05
CA LEU A 228 -24.85 29.06 -37.27
C LEU A 228 -23.94 29.52 -36.14
N TRP A 229 -23.08 30.52 -36.35
CA TRP A 229 -22.30 31.12 -35.26
C TRP A 229 -23.20 31.77 -34.20
N ASP A 230 -24.26 32.45 -34.60
CA ASP A 230 -25.22 33.03 -33.65
C ASP A 230 -25.96 31.95 -32.84
N LYS A 231 -26.21 30.78 -33.44
CA LYS A 231 -26.71 29.59 -32.70
C LYS A 231 -25.63 29.03 -31.76
N ALA A 232 -24.38 28.93 -32.21
CA ALA A 232 -23.28 28.40 -31.42
C ALA A 232 -22.99 29.24 -30.17
N LEU A 233 -23.05 30.58 -30.30
CA LEU A 233 -22.79 31.54 -29.23
C LEU A 233 -23.83 31.53 -28.09
N LYS A 234 -24.95 30.81 -28.24
CA LYS A 234 -25.95 30.62 -27.18
C LYS A 234 -25.53 29.58 -26.13
N THR A 235 -24.43 28.86 -26.35
CA THR A 235 -23.89 27.91 -25.36
C THR A 235 -23.41 28.63 -24.09
N ASN A 236 -23.46 27.95 -22.95
CA ASN A 236 -22.86 28.43 -21.70
C ASN A 236 -21.36 28.12 -21.60
N ASP A 237 -20.86 27.23 -22.46
CA ASP A 237 -19.45 26.85 -22.51
C ASP A 237 -18.58 28.02 -23.02
N MET A 238 -17.78 28.61 -22.13
CA MET A 238 -16.92 29.74 -22.44
C MET A 238 -15.78 29.39 -23.42
N GLN A 239 -15.30 28.14 -23.41
CA GLN A 239 -14.28 27.69 -24.35
C GLN A 239 -14.86 27.59 -25.75
N VAL A 240 -16.03 26.97 -25.90
CA VAL A 240 -16.71 26.89 -27.21
C VAL A 240 -17.08 28.28 -27.72
N ARG A 241 -17.53 29.21 -26.86
CA ARG A 241 -17.76 30.61 -27.26
C ARG A 241 -16.49 31.28 -27.77
N THR A 242 -15.36 31.04 -27.10
CA THR A 242 -14.05 31.55 -27.51
C THR A 242 -13.64 31.00 -28.87
N ASP A 243 -13.81 29.69 -29.09
CA ASP A 243 -13.49 29.00 -30.34
C ASP A 243 -14.37 29.54 -31.49
N VAL A 244 -15.68 29.67 -31.28
CA VAL A 244 -16.64 30.24 -32.24
C VAL A 244 -16.30 31.69 -32.60
N MET A 245 -16.02 32.53 -31.60
CA MET A 245 -15.65 33.93 -31.84
C MET A 245 -14.35 34.03 -32.63
N ASN A 246 -13.40 33.12 -32.41
CA ASN A 246 -12.15 33.06 -33.16
C ASN A 246 -12.40 32.66 -34.63
N SER A 247 -13.21 31.62 -34.87
CA SER A 247 -13.63 31.20 -36.21
C SER A 247 -14.31 32.33 -36.98
N ARG A 248 -15.27 33.02 -36.35
CA ARG A 248 -15.97 34.18 -36.94
C ARG A 248 -15.04 35.35 -37.21
N PHE A 249 -14.16 35.69 -36.25
CA PHE A 249 -13.18 36.77 -36.40
C PHE A 249 -12.25 36.52 -37.60
N ASN A 250 -11.71 35.31 -37.72
CA ASN A 250 -10.82 34.95 -38.83
C ASN A 250 -11.52 35.10 -40.19
N HIS A 251 -12.78 34.66 -40.28
CA HIS A 251 -13.56 34.82 -41.49
C HIS A 251 -13.87 36.28 -41.82
N GLN A 252 -14.22 37.10 -40.82
CA GLN A 252 -14.47 38.54 -41.02
C GLN A 252 -13.22 39.27 -41.52
N CYS A 253 -12.04 38.93 -40.99
CA CYS A 253 -10.78 39.45 -41.49
C CYS A 253 -10.52 39.01 -42.95
N ALA A 254 -10.76 37.74 -43.27
CA ALA A 254 -10.58 37.20 -44.62
C ALA A 254 -11.52 37.83 -45.67
N THR A 255 -12.72 38.26 -45.25
CA THR A 255 -13.72 38.91 -46.10
C THR A 255 -13.70 40.44 -46.03
N ALA A 256 -12.69 41.02 -45.38
CA ALA A 256 -12.53 42.46 -45.16
C ALA A 256 -13.69 43.16 -44.40
N ASP A 257 -14.49 42.41 -43.63
CA ASP A 257 -15.44 42.96 -42.65
C ASP A 257 -14.71 43.41 -41.37
N TYR A 258 -13.89 44.46 -41.48
CA TYR A 258 -13.08 44.94 -40.35
C TYR A 258 -13.92 45.53 -39.21
N LYS A 259 -15.09 46.09 -39.51
CA LYS A 259 -16.01 46.62 -38.49
C LYS A 259 -16.59 45.49 -37.65
N GLY A 260 -17.04 44.41 -38.30
CA GLY A 260 -17.50 43.20 -37.62
C GLY A 260 -16.36 42.51 -36.87
N ALA A 261 -15.18 42.36 -37.50
CA ALA A 261 -14.00 41.78 -36.87
C ALA A 261 -13.62 42.53 -35.59
N ALA A 262 -13.63 43.86 -35.59
CA ALA A 262 -13.35 44.67 -34.39
C ALA A 262 -14.39 44.46 -33.28
N LYS A 263 -15.67 44.26 -33.62
CA LYS A 263 -16.72 43.94 -32.64
C LYS A 263 -16.50 42.55 -32.04
N THR A 264 -16.24 41.55 -32.88
CA THR A 264 -15.97 40.17 -32.46
C THR A 264 -14.71 40.09 -31.62
N ALA A 265 -13.63 40.78 -32.00
CA ALA A 265 -12.39 40.83 -31.23
C ALA A 265 -12.59 41.39 -29.81
N ARG A 266 -13.39 42.45 -29.65
CA ARG A 266 -13.72 42.98 -28.31
C ARG A 266 -14.48 41.98 -27.46
N GLN A 267 -15.41 41.22 -28.05
CA GLN A 267 -16.15 40.17 -27.34
C GLN A 267 -15.24 38.98 -26.99
N LEU A 268 -14.34 38.61 -27.90
CA LEU A 268 -13.36 37.55 -27.71
C LEU A 268 -12.43 37.85 -26.53
N ILE A 269 -11.87 39.07 -26.47
CA ILE A 269 -10.99 39.50 -25.36
C ILE A 269 -11.74 39.40 -24.03
N ARG A 270 -12.94 39.98 -23.93
CA ARG A 270 -13.76 39.92 -22.70
C ARG A 270 -14.08 38.49 -22.27
N THR A 271 -14.38 37.62 -23.23
CA THR A 271 -14.71 36.22 -22.94
C THR A 271 -13.47 35.46 -22.47
N LYS A 272 -12.31 35.67 -23.10
CA LYS A 272 -11.03 35.10 -22.67
C LYS A 272 -10.61 35.59 -21.28
N ASP A 273 -10.75 36.88 -20.99
CA ASP A 273 -10.43 37.43 -19.67
C ASP A 273 -11.27 36.79 -18.57
N SER A 274 -12.57 36.60 -18.82
CA SER A 274 -13.48 35.90 -17.91
C SER A 274 -13.09 34.42 -17.73
N LEU A 275 -12.76 33.73 -18.84
CA LEU A 275 -12.33 32.33 -18.81
C LEU A 275 -11.05 32.15 -18.00
N TYR A 276 -10.01 32.94 -18.27
CA TYR A 276 -8.73 32.87 -17.56
C TYR A 276 -8.86 33.28 -16.09
N THR A 277 -9.74 34.23 -15.79
CA THR A 277 -10.06 34.57 -14.39
C THR A 277 -10.69 33.39 -13.68
N SER A 278 -11.67 32.72 -14.29
CA SER A 278 -12.28 31.50 -13.74
C SER A 278 -11.25 30.38 -13.54
N TRP A 279 -10.37 30.13 -14.51
CA TRP A 279 -9.31 29.13 -14.37
C TRP A 279 -8.35 29.45 -13.22
N ARG A 280 -7.91 30.71 -13.10
CA ARG A 280 -7.02 31.14 -12.02
C ARG A 280 -7.69 31.09 -10.66
N GLU A 281 -8.95 31.51 -10.58
CA GLU A 281 -9.69 31.48 -9.32
C GLU A 281 -9.89 30.06 -8.86
N ASN A 282 -10.25 29.13 -9.76
CA ASN A 282 -10.53 27.75 -9.42
C ASN A 282 -9.29 26.88 -9.24
N ASP A 283 -8.21 27.12 -9.98
CA ASP A 283 -6.93 26.39 -9.95
C ASP A 283 -7.10 24.88 -9.69
N ILE A 284 -7.83 24.23 -10.61
CA ILE A 284 -8.17 22.80 -10.53
C ILE A 284 -6.91 21.94 -10.35
N ARG A 285 -5.80 22.31 -10.98
CA ARG A 285 -4.54 21.59 -10.87
C ARG A 285 -3.99 21.63 -9.45
N SER A 286 -3.85 22.81 -8.85
CA SER A 286 -3.33 22.94 -7.50
C SER A 286 -4.22 22.23 -6.47
N ASN A 287 -5.54 22.29 -6.62
CA ASN A 287 -6.47 21.59 -5.71
C ASN A 287 -6.28 20.06 -5.77
N GLN A 288 -6.15 19.50 -6.97
CA GLN A 288 -5.90 18.06 -7.14
C GLN A 288 -4.54 17.66 -6.56
N MET A 289 -3.49 18.42 -6.87
CA MET A 289 -2.14 18.15 -6.36
C MET A 289 -2.07 18.27 -4.83
N ALA A 290 -2.73 19.25 -4.24
CA ALA A 290 -2.81 19.40 -2.80
C ALA A 290 -3.50 18.18 -2.16
N PHE A 291 -4.62 17.73 -2.72
CA PHE A 291 -5.30 16.53 -2.25
C PHE A 291 -4.41 15.28 -2.36
N ASP A 292 -3.81 15.06 -3.53
CA ASP A 292 -2.94 13.90 -3.79
C ASP A 292 -1.73 13.88 -2.85
N ASN A 293 -1.12 15.05 -2.59
CA ASN A 293 -0.01 15.18 -1.66
C ASN A 293 -0.42 14.89 -0.22
N ILE A 294 -1.58 15.39 0.22
CA ILE A 294 -2.12 15.09 1.56
C ILE A 294 -2.35 13.59 1.72
N LYS A 295 -2.94 12.93 0.71
CA LYS A 295 -3.22 11.48 0.77
C LYS A 295 -1.95 10.65 0.69
N ALA A 296 -1.01 10.99 -0.18
CA ALA A 296 0.29 10.33 -0.26
C ALA A 296 1.05 10.42 1.07
N LYS A 297 1.03 11.59 1.73
CA LYS A 297 1.63 11.77 3.05
C LYS A 297 0.95 10.90 4.12
N GLN A 298 -0.38 10.88 4.18
CA GLN A 298 -1.13 10.05 5.12
C GLN A 298 -0.83 8.55 4.93
N GLU A 299 -0.72 8.08 3.70
CA GLU A 299 -0.38 6.69 3.42
C GLU A 299 1.06 6.34 3.77
N TYR A 300 1.99 7.27 3.54
CA TYR A 300 3.38 7.14 3.94
C TYR A 300 3.51 7.04 5.46
N GLU A 301 2.84 7.93 6.20
CA GLU A 301 2.79 7.90 7.67
C GLU A 301 2.19 6.58 8.18
N ARG A 302 1.06 6.13 7.63
CA ARG A 302 0.45 4.84 8.00
C ARG A 302 1.40 3.66 7.73
N LYS A 303 2.13 3.67 6.62
CA LYS A 303 3.14 2.63 6.32
C LYS A 303 4.26 2.64 7.35
N ILE A 304 4.75 3.82 7.74
CA ILE A 304 5.73 3.94 8.82
C ILE A 304 5.19 3.37 10.13
N GLU A 305 3.97 3.73 10.53
CA GLU A 305 3.35 3.21 11.76
C GLU A 305 3.24 1.69 11.74
N THR A 306 2.74 1.10 10.63
CA THR A 306 2.66 -0.35 10.49
C THR A 306 4.03 -1.02 10.52
N GLY A 307 5.06 -0.37 9.95
CA GLY A 307 6.44 -0.85 9.99
C GLY A 307 7.02 -0.83 11.41
N ILE A 308 6.80 0.24 12.17
CA ILE A 308 7.21 0.34 13.58
C ILE A 308 6.53 -0.75 14.41
N PHE A 309 5.22 -0.95 14.24
CA PHE A 309 4.49 -1.99 14.94
C PHE A 309 5.02 -3.39 14.62
N ALA A 310 5.35 -3.67 13.36
CA ALA A 310 5.95 -4.94 12.95
C ALA A 310 7.34 -5.14 13.60
N ILE A 311 8.18 -4.10 13.68
CA ILE A 311 9.50 -4.15 14.34
C ILE A 311 9.35 -4.44 15.84
N ILE A 312 8.39 -3.80 16.51
CA ILE A 312 8.11 -4.04 17.94
C ILE A 312 7.67 -5.49 18.15
N LEU A 313 6.76 -6.01 17.32
CA LEU A 313 6.31 -7.41 17.38
C LEU A 313 7.46 -8.40 17.16
N LEU A 314 8.34 -8.13 16.18
CA LEU A 314 9.53 -8.95 15.94
C LEU A 314 10.50 -8.94 17.12
N SER A 315 10.70 -7.77 17.73
CA SER A 315 11.57 -7.62 18.91
C SER A 315 11.00 -8.37 20.12
N LEU A 316 9.69 -8.27 20.35
CA LEU A 316 9.01 -9.00 21.42
C LEU A 316 9.09 -10.52 21.20
N SER A 317 8.92 -10.98 19.96
CA SER A 317 9.09 -12.40 19.59
C SER A 317 10.50 -12.89 19.89
N PHE A 318 11.54 -12.09 19.60
CA PHE A 318 12.92 -12.44 19.93
C PHE A 318 13.17 -12.53 21.44
N VAL A 319 12.57 -11.63 22.23
CA VAL A 319 12.64 -11.67 23.70
C VAL A 319 11.97 -12.94 24.25
N VAL A 320 10.78 -13.27 23.76
CA VAL A 320 10.07 -14.50 24.15
C VAL A 320 10.90 -15.74 23.78
N LEU A 321 11.46 -15.78 22.58
CA LEU A 321 12.33 -16.88 22.14
C LEU A 321 13.58 -17.00 23.03
N PHE A 322 14.21 -15.87 23.39
CA PHE A 322 15.35 -15.85 24.29
C PHE A 322 15.00 -16.45 25.66
N PHE A 323 13.89 -16.01 26.28
CA PHE A 323 13.43 -16.57 27.55
C PHE A 323 13.04 -18.05 27.44
N PHE A 324 12.43 -18.46 26.33
CA PHE A 324 12.08 -19.86 26.08
C PHE A 324 13.33 -20.75 25.98
N LEU A 325 14.36 -20.31 25.24
CA LEU A 325 15.63 -21.03 25.16
C LEU A 325 16.35 -21.08 26.52
N ARG A 326 16.31 -19.99 27.29
CA ARG A 326 16.86 -19.93 28.66
C ARG A 326 16.11 -20.88 29.60
N TYR A 327 14.78 -20.91 29.54
CA TYR A 327 13.96 -21.82 30.33
C TYR A 327 14.21 -23.29 29.96
N ARG A 328 14.30 -23.60 28.66
CA ARG A 328 14.62 -24.96 28.17
C ARG A 328 15.98 -25.43 28.67
N THR A 329 17.01 -24.57 28.63
CA THR A 329 18.35 -24.90 29.12
C THR A 329 18.39 -25.06 30.63
N TYR A 330 17.72 -24.19 31.38
CA TYR A 330 17.55 -24.30 32.83
C TYR A 330 16.87 -25.63 33.23
N LYS A 331 15.74 -25.96 32.61
CA LYS A 331 15.01 -27.21 32.88
C LYS A 331 15.86 -28.44 32.63
N ALA A 332 16.65 -28.45 31.56
CA ALA A 332 17.56 -29.56 31.24
C ALA A 332 18.66 -29.73 32.31
N LYS A 333 19.27 -28.63 32.77
CA LYS A 333 20.27 -28.64 33.85
C LYS A 333 19.68 -29.15 35.17
N ASN A 334 18.50 -28.66 35.55
CA ASN A 334 17.85 -29.10 36.79
C ASN A 334 17.50 -30.59 36.77
N ALA A 335 17.02 -31.11 35.62
CA ALA A 335 16.72 -32.53 35.48
C ALA A 335 17.98 -33.40 35.67
N LEU A 336 19.11 -32.97 35.11
CA LEU A 336 20.40 -33.63 35.29
C LEU A 336 20.84 -33.63 36.77
N ALA A 337 20.75 -32.49 37.46
CA ALA A 337 21.14 -32.37 38.86
C ALA A 337 20.29 -33.26 39.78
N ILE A 338 18.99 -33.39 39.50
CA ILE A 338 18.09 -34.31 40.24
C ILE A 338 18.51 -35.77 40.03
N ASP A 339 18.80 -36.15 38.79
CA ASP A 339 19.25 -37.52 38.48
C ASP A 339 20.58 -37.83 39.18
N GLN A 340 21.52 -36.88 39.22
CA GLN A 340 22.80 -37.03 39.93
C GLN A 340 22.62 -37.24 41.44
N ARG A 341 21.75 -36.46 42.10
CA ARG A 341 21.45 -36.65 43.53
C ARG A 341 20.87 -38.04 43.80
N ARG A 342 19.99 -38.55 42.93
CA ARG A 342 19.43 -39.90 43.05
C ARG A 342 20.49 -40.98 42.93
N ILE A 343 21.42 -40.85 41.98
CA ILE A 343 22.55 -41.77 41.82
C ILE A 343 23.36 -41.86 43.12
N LYS A 344 23.69 -40.72 43.73
CA LYS A 344 24.46 -40.68 45.00
C LYS A 344 23.70 -41.31 46.17
N VAL A 345 22.39 -41.11 46.25
CA VAL A 345 21.55 -41.76 47.26
C VAL A 345 21.58 -43.28 47.08
N PHE A 346 21.45 -43.77 45.84
CA PHE A 346 21.56 -45.21 45.55
C PHE A 346 22.94 -45.76 45.93
N GLU A 347 24.03 -45.04 45.66
CA GLU A 347 25.38 -45.44 46.07
C GLU A 347 25.54 -45.56 47.59
N GLY A 348 25.01 -44.60 48.35
CA GLY A 348 25.03 -44.65 49.81
C GLY A 348 24.25 -45.85 50.36
N GLN A 349 23.06 -46.11 49.81
CA GLN A 349 22.22 -47.25 50.20
C GLN A 349 22.85 -48.59 49.88
N ILE A 350 23.47 -48.70 48.69
CA ILE A 350 24.22 -49.90 48.28
C ILE A 350 25.38 -50.15 49.28
N ALA A 351 26.20 -49.13 49.58
CA ALA A 351 27.32 -49.25 50.50
C ALA A 351 26.90 -49.60 51.95
N GLU A 352 25.71 -49.17 52.36
CA GLU A 352 25.13 -49.53 53.67
C GLU A 352 24.65 -50.99 53.70
N PHE A 353 23.94 -51.43 52.66
CA PHE A 353 23.47 -52.82 52.56
C PHE A 353 24.63 -53.81 52.35
N GLU A 354 25.67 -53.43 51.63
CA GLU A 354 26.91 -54.22 51.49
C GLU A 354 27.60 -54.46 52.85
N LYS A 355 27.47 -53.54 53.81
CA LYS A 355 27.97 -53.72 55.19
C LYS A 355 27.11 -54.63 56.07
N GLN A 356 25.84 -54.86 55.72
CA GLN A 356 24.88 -55.62 56.51
C GLN A 356 24.88 -57.14 56.21
N GLY A 357 25.68 -57.59 55.23
CA GLY A 357 25.82 -59.02 54.89
C GLY A 357 24.70 -59.59 54.01
N GLN A 358 24.78 -60.90 53.68
CA GLN A 358 24.07 -61.61 52.59
C GLN A 358 22.52 -61.53 52.55
N GLU A 359 21.84 -60.89 53.51
CA GLU A 359 20.36 -60.86 53.56
C GLU A 359 19.70 -59.80 52.64
N LYS A 360 20.48 -58.92 51.98
CA LYS A 360 19.96 -57.76 51.19
C LYS A 360 20.32 -57.78 49.70
N GLU A 361 20.72 -58.93 49.16
CA GLU A 361 21.30 -59.03 47.81
C GLU A 361 20.32 -58.62 46.69
N LYS A 362 19.03 -58.91 46.87
CA LYS A 362 17.98 -58.50 45.91
C LYS A 362 17.71 -56.99 45.93
N GLU A 363 17.75 -56.34 47.09
CA GLU A 363 17.63 -54.89 47.18
C GLU A 363 18.84 -54.19 46.54
N ILE A 364 20.04 -54.73 46.75
CA ILE A 364 21.27 -54.24 46.13
C ILE A 364 21.17 -54.31 44.60
N GLU A 365 20.77 -55.45 44.04
CA GLU A 365 20.60 -55.64 42.59
C GLU A 365 19.54 -54.66 42.01
N SER A 366 18.43 -54.45 42.72
CA SER A 366 17.40 -53.48 42.32
C SER A 366 17.92 -52.03 42.29
N LEU A 367 18.72 -51.64 43.28
CA LEU A 367 19.34 -50.32 43.35
C LEU A 367 20.40 -50.14 42.25
N TYR A 368 21.20 -51.17 41.97
CA TYR A 368 22.13 -51.16 40.84
C TYR A 368 21.40 -50.96 39.51
N ARG A 369 20.29 -51.67 39.26
CA ARG A 369 19.50 -51.51 38.03
C ARG A 369 18.90 -50.11 37.89
N LYS A 370 18.39 -49.52 38.98
CA LYS A 370 17.86 -48.14 38.99
C LYS A 370 18.96 -47.10 38.75
N LYS A 371 20.15 -47.30 39.34
CA LYS A 371 21.33 -46.48 39.11
C LYS A 371 21.77 -46.58 37.64
N GLU A 372 21.83 -47.78 37.09
CA GLU A 372 22.27 -48.01 35.71
C GLU A 372 21.34 -47.36 34.68
N ILE A 373 20.02 -47.38 34.89
CA ILE A 373 19.07 -46.67 34.01
C ILE A 373 19.32 -45.14 34.02
N LEU A 374 19.64 -44.56 35.18
CA LEU A 374 19.96 -43.13 35.28
C LEU A 374 21.34 -42.80 34.69
N LEU A 375 22.32 -43.69 34.84
CA LEU A 375 23.63 -43.56 34.21
C LEU A 375 23.54 -43.72 32.70
N ASP A 376 22.70 -44.63 32.21
CA ASP A 376 22.46 -44.86 30.78
C ASP A 376 21.92 -43.61 30.09
N LYS A 377 20.97 -42.93 30.75
CA LYS A 377 20.44 -41.63 30.33
C LYS A 377 21.52 -40.56 30.13
N HIS A 378 22.63 -40.66 30.86
CA HIS A 378 23.77 -39.73 30.79
C HIS A 378 25.03 -40.35 30.15
N ARG A 379 24.96 -41.60 29.67
CA ARG A 379 26.11 -42.43 29.25
C ARG A 379 26.98 -41.73 28.21
N LYS A 380 26.36 -41.07 27.25
CA LYS A 380 27.08 -40.34 26.19
C LYS A 380 27.86 -39.14 26.74
N THR A 381 27.25 -38.35 27.63
CA THR A 381 27.90 -37.20 28.26
C THR A 381 29.03 -37.64 29.18
N LEU A 382 28.80 -38.70 29.98
CA LEU A 382 29.78 -39.21 30.94
C LEU A 382 30.93 -39.98 30.28
N SER A 383 30.65 -40.77 29.23
CA SER A 383 31.68 -41.46 28.44
C SER A 383 32.60 -40.46 27.74
N GLU A 384 32.01 -39.43 27.11
CA GLU A 384 32.79 -38.37 26.49
C GLU A 384 33.58 -37.57 27.54
N GLY A 385 32.96 -37.24 28.68
CA GLY A 385 33.61 -36.58 29.79
C GLY A 385 34.78 -37.38 30.39
N HIS A 386 34.63 -38.70 30.52
CA HIS A 386 35.69 -39.61 30.95
C HIS A 386 36.85 -39.61 29.96
N ARG A 387 36.56 -39.75 28.66
CA ARG A 387 37.56 -39.70 27.59
C ARG A 387 38.35 -38.39 27.63
N LEU A 388 37.65 -37.27 27.78
CA LEU A 388 38.25 -35.95 27.90
C LEU A 388 39.08 -35.83 29.18
N TYR A 389 38.62 -36.37 30.30
CA TYR A 389 39.37 -36.37 31.56
C TYR A 389 40.69 -37.14 31.44
N THR A 390 40.65 -38.37 30.92
CA THR A 390 41.83 -39.21 30.71
C THR A 390 42.83 -38.51 29.79
N HIS A 391 42.36 -37.95 28.68
CA HIS A 391 43.19 -37.20 27.73
C HIS A 391 43.93 -36.02 28.39
N ILE A 392 43.26 -35.27 29.27
CA ILE A 392 43.90 -34.16 30.02
C ILE A 392 44.87 -34.68 31.08
N MET A 393 44.55 -35.79 31.75
CA MET A 393 45.47 -36.40 32.71
C MET A 393 46.76 -36.91 32.04
N GLU A 394 46.66 -37.32 30.77
CA GLU A 394 47.80 -37.71 29.90
C GLU A 394 48.59 -36.50 29.34
N GLY A 395 48.25 -35.27 29.72
CA GLY A 395 49.00 -34.05 29.37
C GLY A 395 48.61 -33.40 28.05
N GLN A 396 47.49 -33.81 27.44
CA GLN A 396 47.02 -33.24 26.18
C GLN A 396 46.35 -31.88 26.34
N THR A 397 46.06 -31.22 25.21
CA THR A 397 45.57 -29.83 25.21
C THR A 397 44.06 -29.68 24.93
N THR A 398 43.48 -28.58 25.41
CA THR A 398 42.07 -28.18 25.19
C THR A 398 41.90 -27.21 24.01
N VAL A 399 42.91 -27.00 23.17
CA VAL A 399 42.90 -25.94 22.12
C VAL A 399 41.72 -26.10 21.15
N LEU A 400 41.34 -27.34 20.85
CA LEU A 400 40.23 -27.66 19.94
C LEU A 400 38.87 -27.79 20.65
N TRP A 401 38.83 -27.64 21.97
CA TRP A 401 37.58 -27.83 22.73
C TRP A 401 36.62 -26.67 22.48
N ARG A 402 35.35 -27.00 22.27
CA ARG A 402 34.23 -26.05 22.30
C ARG A 402 33.59 -26.11 23.68
N LYS A 403 32.55 -25.29 23.89
CA LYS A 403 31.85 -25.20 25.18
C LYS A 403 31.38 -26.56 25.69
N LYS A 404 30.93 -27.44 24.79
CA LYS A 404 30.33 -28.73 25.15
C LYS A 404 31.34 -29.72 25.73
N GLU A 405 32.58 -29.69 25.25
CA GLU A 405 33.66 -30.54 25.75
C GLU A 405 34.07 -30.12 27.18
N PHE A 406 34.17 -28.81 27.44
CA PHE A 406 34.37 -28.31 28.81
C PHE A 406 33.22 -28.71 29.73
N GLU A 407 31.96 -28.57 29.30
CA GLU A 407 30.79 -29.02 30.07
C GLU A 407 30.87 -30.52 30.38
N ASN A 408 31.12 -31.37 29.37
CA ASN A 408 31.20 -32.82 29.55
C ASN A 408 32.35 -33.22 30.51
N PHE A 409 33.52 -32.57 30.41
CA PHE A 409 34.62 -32.80 31.35
C PHE A 409 34.22 -32.44 32.79
N ILE A 410 33.59 -31.29 33.01
CA ILE A 410 33.18 -30.84 34.35
C ILE A 410 32.11 -31.76 34.93
N GLU A 411 31.17 -32.23 34.11
CA GLU A 411 30.17 -33.21 34.53
C GLU A 411 30.80 -34.54 34.96
N TYR A 412 31.82 -35.02 34.23
CA TYR A 412 32.56 -36.20 34.65
C TYR A 412 33.38 -35.94 35.93
N TYR A 413 34.05 -34.79 36.03
CA TYR A 413 34.81 -34.42 37.23
C TYR A 413 33.93 -34.29 38.48
N ARG A 414 32.66 -33.89 38.34
CA ARG A 414 31.68 -33.87 39.43
C ARG A 414 31.45 -35.26 40.03
N LEU A 415 31.65 -36.36 39.29
CA LEU A 415 31.63 -37.73 39.84
C LEU A 415 32.86 -38.03 40.71
N ILE A 416 34.00 -37.42 40.39
CA ILE A 416 35.25 -37.61 41.12
C ILE A 416 35.23 -36.77 42.41
N ASN A 417 34.84 -35.50 42.31
CA ASN A 417 34.79 -34.61 43.46
C ASN A 417 33.58 -33.67 43.39
N MET A 418 32.43 -34.21 43.81
CA MET A 418 31.17 -33.47 43.84
C MET A 418 31.22 -32.25 44.74
N SER A 419 31.84 -32.36 45.92
CA SER A 419 31.92 -31.25 46.89
C SER A 419 32.62 -30.02 46.31
N PHE A 420 33.70 -30.22 45.56
CA PHE A 420 34.42 -29.12 44.93
C PHE A 420 33.62 -28.51 43.78
N VAL A 421 33.10 -29.33 42.85
CA VAL A 421 32.36 -28.80 41.70
C VAL A 421 31.07 -28.10 42.13
N ASP A 422 30.39 -28.60 43.16
CA ASP A 422 29.22 -27.95 43.75
C ASP A 422 29.61 -26.64 44.47
N SER A 423 30.82 -26.54 45.06
CA SER A 423 31.31 -25.28 45.65
C SER A 423 31.57 -24.22 44.59
N LEU A 424 31.97 -24.60 43.37
CA LEU A 424 32.12 -23.65 42.27
C LEU A 424 30.81 -22.97 41.86
N ASP A 425 29.67 -23.66 42.05
CA ASP A 425 28.34 -23.11 41.76
C ASP A 425 27.80 -22.23 42.91
N SER A 426 28.37 -22.31 44.11
CA SER A 426 27.98 -21.49 45.28
C SER A 426 28.94 -20.33 45.58
N GLU A 427 30.23 -20.50 45.30
CA GLU A 427 31.28 -19.49 45.48
C GLU A 427 31.36 -18.48 44.33
N TYR A 428 30.64 -18.72 43.23
CA TYR A 428 30.66 -17.84 42.06
C TYR A 428 29.27 -17.70 41.43
N ASP A 429 28.91 -16.47 41.05
CA ASP A 429 27.58 -16.15 40.49
C ASP A 429 27.39 -16.77 39.09
N THR A 430 28.38 -16.62 38.19
CA THR A 430 28.38 -17.27 36.87
C THR A 430 29.79 -17.52 36.32
N LEU A 431 30.32 -18.74 36.41
CA LEU A 431 31.54 -19.12 35.71
C LEU A 431 31.26 -19.77 34.35
N SER A 432 32.08 -19.45 33.34
CA SER A 432 32.07 -20.19 32.08
C SER A 432 32.64 -21.60 32.31
N PRO A 433 32.22 -22.64 31.55
CA PRO A 433 32.79 -23.99 31.68
C PRO A 433 34.32 -24.03 31.55
N LYS A 434 34.90 -23.13 30.73
CA LYS A 434 36.36 -22.98 30.59
C LYS A 434 37.03 -22.45 31.86
N TYR A 435 36.36 -21.58 32.63
CA TYR A 435 36.87 -21.09 33.92
C TYR A 435 36.64 -22.08 35.05
N GLN A 436 35.54 -22.84 35.02
CA GLN A 436 35.37 -23.98 35.93
C GLN A 436 36.48 -25.03 35.70
N PHE A 437 36.78 -25.34 34.44
CA PHE A 437 37.91 -26.21 34.06
C PHE A 437 39.24 -25.71 34.60
N PHE A 438 39.51 -24.40 34.47
CA PHE A 438 40.73 -23.79 35.03
C PHE A 438 40.85 -24.06 36.54
N LEU A 439 39.78 -23.84 37.31
CA LEU A 439 39.76 -24.10 38.75
C LEU A 439 39.89 -25.59 39.09
N VAL A 440 39.32 -26.48 38.27
CA VAL A 440 39.51 -27.92 38.42
C VAL A 440 40.98 -28.32 38.21
N MET A 441 41.69 -27.70 37.25
CA MET A 441 43.12 -27.98 37.07
C MET A 441 43.94 -27.54 38.29
N GLU A 442 43.63 -26.37 38.87
CA GLU A 442 44.27 -25.92 40.11
C GLU A 442 43.98 -26.87 41.28
N HIS A 443 42.72 -27.31 41.42
CA HIS A 443 42.31 -28.27 42.45
C HIS A 443 42.96 -29.65 42.29
N LEU A 444 43.25 -30.07 41.06
CA LEU A 444 44.02 -31.27 40.76
C LEU A 444 45.53 -31.09 40.99
N GLY A 445 45.98 -29.92 41.45
CA GLY A 445 47.38 -29.64 41.76
C GLY A 445 48.28 -29.42 40.55
N LYS A 446 47.72 -29.11 39.37
CA LYS A 446 48.51 -28.79 38.18
C LYS A 446 49.23 -27.46 38.36
N THR A 447 50.51 -27.39 37.96
CA THR A 447 51.29 -26.15 38.06
C THR A 447 50.84 -25.12 37.04
N ASP A 448 51.16 -23.83 37.24
CA ASP A 448 50.85 -22.78 36.26
C ASP A 448 51.37 -23.13 34.86
N LYS A 449 52.53 -23.80 34.77
CA LYS A 449 53.12 -24.26 33.51
C LYS A 449 52.28 -25.37 32.86
N ASP A 450 51.78 -26.32 33.65
CA ASP A 450 50.92 -27.40 33.17
C ASP A 450 49.58 -26.86 32.68
N ILE A 451 48.97 -25.94 33.44
CA ILE A 451 47.69 -25.31 33.07
C ILE A 451 47.86 -24.50 31.79
N MET A 452 48.96 -23.77 31.63
CA MET A 452 49.27 -23.05 30.40
C MET A 452 49.40 -23.99 29.20
N HIS A 453 50.11 -25.11 29.36
CA HIS A 453 50.25 -26.12 28.32
C HIS A 453 48.91 -26.75 27.94
N ILE A 454 48.18 -27.27 28.93
CA ILE A 454 46.89 -27.92 28.77
C ILE A 454 45.88 -26.97 28.11
N MET A 455 45.80 -25.72 28.55
CA MET A 455 44.81 -24.77 28.04
C MET A 455 45.27 -23.98 26.80
N GLY A 456 46.51 -24.18 26.33
CA GLY A 456 47.11 -23.44 25.22
C GLY A 456 47.20 -21.94 25.48
N LEU A 457 47.66 -21.55 26.67
CA LEU A 457 47.71 -20.16 27.11
C LEU A 457 49.11 -19.56 26.95
N ALA A 458 49.17 -18.29 26.53
CA ALA A 458 50.40 -17.52 26.48
C ALA A 458 50.87 -17.08 27.87
N ASP A 459 52.17 -16.79 28.01
CA ASP A 459 52.77 -16.34 29.27
C ASP A 459 52.08 -15.07 29.80
N GLY A 460 51.82 -15.02 31.11
CA GLY A 460 51.03 -13.98 31.77
C GLY A 460 49.50 -14.13 31.71
N SER A 461 48.95 -15.04 30.90
CA SER A 461 47.49 -15.25 30.78
C SER A 461 46.86 -15.77 32.07
N ILE A 462 47.59 -16.57 32.85
CA ILE A 462 47.14 -17.17 34.12
C ILE A 462 46.67 -16.09 35.10
N ARG A 463 47.46 -15.02 35.27
CA ARG A 463 47.12 -13.90 36.16
C ARG A 463 45.84 -13.19 35.74
N SER A 464 45.65 -13.00 34.43
CA SER A 464 44.45 -12.38 33.87
C SER A 464 43.21 -13.25 34.08
N ILE A 465 43.34 -14.57 33.91
CA ILE A 465 42.25 -15.53 34.16
C ILE A 465 41.87 -15.53 35.64
N ARG A 466 42.83 -15.66 36.57
CA ARG A 466 42.57 -15.58 38.02
C ARG A 466 41.88 -14.27 38.39
N SER A 467 42.32 -13.14 37.86
CA SER A 467 41.66 -11.84 38.09
C SER A 467 40.20 -11.83 37.64
N ARG A 468 39.89 -12.37 36.45
CA ARG A 468 38.52 -12.46 35.93
C ARG A 468 37.64 -13.41 36.74
N ILE A 469 38.21 -14.50 37.24
CA ILE A 469 37.52 -15.46 38.11
C ILE A 469 37.22 -14.80 39.46
N ASN A 470 38.21 -14.16 40.09
CA ASN A 470 38.04 -13.50 41.39
C ASN A 470 36.98 -12.39 41.37
N LYS A 471 36.83 -11.64 40.25
CA LYS A 471 35.76 -10.64 40.09
C LYS A 471 34.35 -11.23 40.13
N ARG A 472 34.21 -12.54 39.90
CA ARG A 472 32.92 -13.25 39.89
C ARG A 472 32.68 -14.06 41.16
N ARG A 473 33.62 -14.02 42.11
CA ARG A 473 33.48 -14.69 43.40
C ARG A 473 32.37 -13.97 44.16
N THR A 474 31.38 -14.71 44.64
CA THR A 474 30.35 -14.16 45.52
C THR A 474 31.03 -13.76 46.83
N ALA A 475 31.08 -12.46 47.12
CA ALA A 475 31.53 -11.99 48.42
C ALA A 475 30.49 -12.46 49.45
N TYR A 476 30.92 -13.28 50.41
CA TYR A 476 30.16 -13.47 51.64
C TYR A 476 30.27 -12.23 52.52
#